data_AF-A0A397W6T8-F1
#
_entry.id   AF-A0A397W6T8-F1
#
_cell.length_a   1.000
_cell.length_b   1.000
_cell.length_c   1.000
_cell.angle_alpha   90.00
_cell.angle_beta   90.00
_cell.angle_gamma   90.00
#
_symmetry.space_group_name_H-M   'P 1'
#
loop_
_entity.id
_entity.type
_entity.pdbx_description
1 polymer ?
#
loop_
_entity_poly.entity_id
_entity_poly.type
_entity_poly.pdbx_seq_one_letter_code
_entity_poly.pdbx_strand_id
1 'polypeptide(L)'
;MSAIRSVLNVARAKFFNVRGTGAVRIKLTTTKLLPTRSLSISAKIFQFSNAQFIKPINSSFARSITTESTSNTINENNKKPVFSHNKRRYPYTPEIAEVAIYNRIKWLRDNLYDRVNYNLLEDFTGWLDGCGMLRYSAVFEGMSWQDIIKLSRHELMLIGVKDIESAWRLGSCFWIIKCDLAMKEGKKLPYRGGKDRVNIDLKSLEEDFPAYLKTFDMEQYAPAFKDKNWREIIDMDYKDLKALGINSVNDRIKLIKNFWAIRRKLYHIERIEKCVMQPDKIENSNDSEKISNTR
;
A
#
# COMPACT_ATOMS: atom_id res chain seq x y z
N MET A 1 -24.45 -34.19 19.57
CA MET A 1 -24.24 -32.73 19.37
C MET A 1 -23.35 -32.58 18.15
N SER A 2 -23.94 -32.48 16.96
CA SER A 2 -24.30 -31.22 16.27
C SER A 2 -23.06 -30.42 15.87
N ALA A 3 -22.85 -29.91 14.66
CA ALA A 3 -23.43 -30.05 13.32
C ALA A 3 -22.49 -29.18 12.43
N ILE A 4 -22.69 -29.22 11.12
CA ILE A 4 -22.13 -28.28 10.11
C ILE A 4 -20.77 -28.72 9.49
N ARG A 5 -20.85 -29.65 8.53
CA ARG A 5 -19.92 -29.75 7.38
C ARG A 5 -20.74 -29.92 6.10
N SER A 6 -20.95 -28.83 5.38
CA SER A 6 -21.45 -28.72 4.00
C SER A 6 -21.42 -27.21 3.71
N VAL A 7 -20.71 -26.67 2.72
CA VAL A 7 -20.95 -26.78 1.28
C VAL A 7 -19.69 -26.30 0.55
N LEU A 8 -19.11 -27.11 -0.32
CA LEU A 8 -18.31 -26.65 -1.48
C LEU A 8 -18.19 -27.79 -2.50
N ASN A 9 -19.29 -28.10 -3.16
CA ASN A 9 -19.28 -28.89 -4.39
C ASN A 9 -18.80 -27.99 -5.53
N VAL A 10 -17.51 -28.04 -5.82
CA VAL A 10 -16.97 -27.54 -7.09
C VAL A 10 -17.29 -28.59 -8.16
N ALA A 11 -18.20 -28.25 -9.06
CA ALA A 11 -18.48 -29.04 -10.25
C ALA A 11 -17.21 -29.10 -11.13
N ARG A 12 -16.48 -30.22 -11.06
CA ARG A 12 -15.47 -30.60 -12.06
C ARG A 12 -16.21 -31.06 -13.32
N ALA A 13 -16.42 -30.17 -14.28
CA ALA A 13 -16.78 -30.57 -15.63
C ALA A 13 -15.52 -31.20 -16.29
N LYS A 14 -15.48 -32.53 -16.36
CA LYS A 14 -14.52 -33.25 -17.21
C LYS A 14 -14.97 -33.07 -18.66
N PHE A 15 -14.23 -32.29 -19.43
CA PHE A 15 -14.36 -32.28 -20.89
C PHE A 15 -13.81 -33.60 -21.44
N PHE A 16 -14.71 -34.49 -21.86
CA PHE A 16 -14.35 -35.58 -22.76
C PHE A 16 -14.41 -35.04 -24.18
N ASN A 17 -13.27 -35.11 -24.87
CA ASN A 17 -13.16 -34.79 -26.28
C ASN A 17 -13.71 -35.98 -27.08
N VAL A 18 -14.95 -35.89 -27.54
CA VAL A 18 -15.57 -36.90 -28.41
C VAL A 18 -15.85 -36.24 -29.76
N ARG A 19 -15.02 -36.57 -30.76
CA ARG A 19 -15.33 -36.33 -32.17
C ARG A 19 -16.42 -37.31 -32.58
N GLY A 20 -17.61 -36.81 -32.86
CA GLY A 20 -18.70 -37.61 -33.41
C GLY A 20 -19.95 -36.78 -33.60
N THR A 21 -20.32 -36.53 -34.84
CA THR A 21 -21.55 -35.87 -35.25
C THR A 21 -22.76 -36.70 -34.82
N GLY A 22 -23.43 -36.29 -33.74
CA GLY A 22 -24.67 -36.89 -33.26
C GLY A 22 -25.47 -35.90 -32.43
N ALA A 23 -26.69 -35.59 -32.86
CA ALA A 23 -27.58 -34.64 -32.20
C ALA A 23 -28.00 -35.15 -30.80
N VAL A 24 -27.61 -34.43 -29.75
CA VAL A 24 -28.03 -34.71 -28.37
C VAL A 24 -29.27 -33.89 -28.04
N ARG A 25 -30.41 -34.58 -27.84
CA ARG A 25 -31.68 -34.00 -27.39
C ARG A 25 -31.65 -33.86 -25.86
N ILE A 26 -31.51 -32.65 -25.35
CA ILE A 26 -31.56 -32.38 -23.91
C ILE A 26 -33.03 -32.13 -23.50
N LYS A 27 -33.61 -33.02 -22.70
CA LYS A 27 -34.90 -32.78 -22.04
C LYS A 27 -34.66 -31.89 -20.81
N LEU A 28 -35.17 -30.67 -20.85
CA LEU A 28 -35.21 -29.77 -19.69
C LEU A 28 -36.43 -30.14 -18.83
N THR A 29 -36.20 -30.65 -17.62
CA THR A 29 -37.22 -30.77 -16.58
C THR A 29 -37.32 -29.46 -15.81
N THR A 30 -38.47 -28.80 -15.92
CA THR A 30 -38.78 -27.53 -15.27
C THR A 30 -39.04 -27.73 -13.78
N THR A 31 -38.07 -27.37 -12.94
CA THR A 31 -38.24 -27.29 -11.49
C THR A 31 -38.90 -25.96 -11.13
N LYS A 32 -40.07 -26.00 -10.45
CA LYS A 32 -40.81 -24.83 -9.97
C LYS A 32 -39.96 -24.03 -8.97
N LEU A 33 -39.64 -22.78 -9.29
CA LEU A 33 -39.02 -21.81 -8.40
C LEU A 33 -40.07 -21.15 -7.50
N LEU A 34 -39.79 -21.10 -6.19
CA LEU A 34 -40.54 -20.33 -5.20
C LEU A 34 -40.26 -18.82 -5.36
N PRO A 35 -41.21 -17.94 -4.99
CA PRO A 35 -41.08 -16.51 -5.17
C PRO A 35 -40.09 -15.92 -4.15
N THR A 36 -38.97 -15.38 -4.64
CA THR A 36 -38.05 -14.58 -3.84
C THR A 36 -38.56 -13.14 -3.75
N ARG A 37 -38.68 -12.64 -2.52
CA ARG A 37 -38.99 -11.23 -2.20
C ARG A 37 -37.98 -10.31 -2.88
N SER A 38 -38.48 -9.31 -3.62
CA SER A 38 -37.66 -8.25 -4.16
C SER A 38 -37.13 -7.37 -3.03
N LEU A 39 -35.81 -7.34 -2.89
CA LEU A 39 -35.12 -6.27 -2.17
C LEU A 39 -34.69 -5.25 -3.22
N SER A 40 -35.36 -4.12 -3.25
CA SER A 40 -34.96 -2.98 -4.07
C SER A 40 -33.67 -2.39 -3.48
N ILE A 41 -32.52 -2.79 -4.03
CA ILE A 41 -31.26 -2.10 -3.76
C ILE A 41 -31.26 -0.85 -4.63
N SER A 42 -31.63 0.28 -4.02
CA SER A 42 -31.51 1.60 -4.63
C SER A 42 -30.02 1.92 -4.80
N ALA A 43 -29.49 1.68 -6.00
CA ALA A 43 -28.16 2.13 -6.38
C ALA A 43 -28.13 3.66 -6.46
N LYS A 44 -27.59 4.33 -5.43
CA LYS A 44 -27.18 5.72 -5.53
C LYS A 44 -25.97 5.80 -6.45
N ILE A 45 -26.22 6.10 -7.72
CA ILE A 45 -25.19 6.51 -8.67
C ILE A 45 -24.68 7.88 -8.21
N PHE A 46 -23.48 7.91 -7.61
CA PHE A 46 -22.75 9.16 -7.41
C PHE A 46 -22.26 9.64 -8.77
N GLN A 47 -23.01 10.54 -9.40
CA GLN A 47 -22.53 11.30 -10.54
C GLN A 47 -21.50 12.32 -10.03
N PHE A 48 -20.22 12.05 -10.23
CA PHE A 48 -19.19 13.08 -10.11
C PHE A 48 -19.32 14.01 -11.32
N SER A 49 -20.01 15.12 -11.14
CA SER A 49 -19.95 16.24 -12.08
C SER A 49 -18.54 16.83 -12.04
N ASN A 50 -17.81 16.70 -13.16
CA ASN A 50 -16.61 17.49 -13.45
C ASN A 50 -17.00 18.96 -13.49
N ALA A 51 -16.95 19.64 -12.34
CA ALA A 51 -17.06 21.08 -12.25
C ALA A 51 -15.66 21.68 -12.25
N GLN A 52 -15.39 22.39 -13.34
CA GLN A 52 -14.28 23.29 -13.56
C GLN A 52 -14.15 24.27 -12.38
N PHE A 53 -13.13 24.13 -11.55
CA PHE A 53 -12.69 25.20 -10.65
C PHE A 53 -11.21 24.99 -10.28
N ILE A 54 -10.33 25.04 -11.28
CA ILE A 54 -8.96 25.48 -11.02
C ILE A 54 -9.02 27.01 -11.10
N LYS A 55 -9.20 27.66 -9.94
CA LYS A 55 -8.80 29.07 -9.86
C LYS A 55 -7.29 29.08 -10.07
N PRO A 56 -6.75 29.85 -11.02
CA PRO A 56 -5.31 30.06 -11.07
C PRO A 56 -4.91 30.66 -9.72
N ILE A 57 -3.95 30.01 -9.06
CA ILE A 57 -3.23 30.63 -7.95
C ILE A 57 -2.41 31.75 -8.61
N ASN A 58 -3.02 32.93 -8.73
CA ASN A 58 -2.33 34.16 -9.09
C ASN A 58 -1.38 34.49 -7.94
N SER A 59 -0.16 33.97 -8.01
CA SER A 59 0.97 34.48 -7.24
C SER A 59 1.47 35.77 -7.88
N SER A 60 0.64 36.81 -7.92
CA SER A 60 1.09 38.17 -8.23
C SER A 60 1.74 38.75 -6.98
N PHE A 61 2.93 38.24 -6.64
CA PHE A 61 3.85 38.92 -5.75
C PHE A 61 4.58 39.99 -6.57
N ALA A 62 3.85 41.01 -7.00
CA ALA A 62 4.43 42.21 -7.58
C ALA A 62 5.12 42.99 -6.45
N ARG A 63 6.40 42.67 -6.20
CA ARG A 63 7.29 43.56 -5.45
C ARG A 63 7.61 44.74 -6.34
N SER A 64 6.96 45.86 -6.06
CA SER A 64 7.43 47.18 -6.44
C SER A 64 8.87 47.33 -5.93
N ILE A 65 9.83 47.41 -6.86
CA ILE A 65 11.22 47.72 -6.55
C ILE A 65 11.29 49.23 -6.38
N THR A 66 11.08 49.70 -5.16
CA THR A 66 11.46 51.05 -4.76
C THR A 66 12.92 51.00 -4.35
N THR A 67 13.79 51.55 -5.20
CA THR A 67 15.21 51.77 -4.88
C THR A 67 15.32 52.94 -3.91
N GLU A 68 15.25 52.66 -2.62
CA GLU A 68 15.74 53.58 -1.59
C GLU A 68 17.04 53.02 -1.01
N SER A 69 18.10 53.79 -1.25
CA SER A 69 19.42 53.60 -0.68
C SER A 69 19.34 53.84 0.82
N THR A 70 19.14 52.79 1.60
CA THR A 70 19.14 52.86 3.07
C THR A 70 20.31 52.06 3.61
N SER A 71 21.09 52.76 4.43
CA SER A 71 22.27 52.34 5.15
C SER A 71 22.11 51.00 5.89
N ASN A 72 23.16 50.18 5.77
CA ASN A 72 23.35 48.90 6.42
C ASN A 72 23.10 48.97 7.93
N THR A 73 21.89 48.60 8.35
CA THR A 73 21.64 48.14 9.73
C THR A 73 21.47 46.64 9.66
N ILE A 74 22.48 45.92 10.17
CA ILE A 74 22.51 44.46 10.27
C ILE A 74 21.36 44.05 11.19
N ASN A 75 20.23 43.65 10.60
CA ASN A 75 19.05 43.22 11.34
C ASN A 75 19.24 41.74 11.74
N GLU A 76 19.71 41.51 12.97
CA GLU A 76 19.95 40.20 13.59
C GLU A 76 18.69 39.32 13.79
N ASN A 77 17.52 39.76 13.31
CA ASN A 77 16.23 39.14 13.63
C ASN A 77 15.77 38.02 12.67
N ASN A 78 16.59 37.61 11.69
CA ASN A 78 16.28 36.46 10.81
C ASN A 78 17.04 35.18 11.20
N LYS A 79 17.16 34.89 12.50
CA LYS A 79 17.55 33.55 12.94
C LYS A 79 16.38 32.61 12.61
N LYS A 80 16.53 31.81 11.54
CA LYS A 80 15.66 30.65 11.27
C LYS A 80 15.44 29.95 12.62
N PRO A 81 14.19 29.65 13.03
CA PRO A 81 13.96 28.97 14.29
C PRO A 81 14.82 27.71 14.28
N VAL A 82 15.81 27.70 15.18
CA VAL A 82 16.61 26.51 15.44
C VAL A 82 15.62 25.56 16.07
N PHE A 83 14.99 24.72 15.24
CA PHE A 83 14.23 23.59 15.71
C PHE A 83 15.25 22.74 16.44
N SER A 84 15.32 22.91 17.76
CA SER A 84 16.06 22.01 18.62
C SER A 84 15.57 20.63 18.23
N HIS A 85 16.44 19.81 17.63
CA HIS A 85 16.23 18.38 17.57
C HIS A 85 16.34 17.86 19.00
N ASN A 86 15.39 18.27 19.84
CA ASN A 86 14.98 17.53 21.01
C ASN A 86 14.45 16.23 20.45
N LYS A 87 15.39 15.32 20.14
CA LYS A 87 15.15 13.90 20.05
C LYS A 87 14.42 13.61 21.34
N ARG A 88 13.08 13.54 21.29
CA ARG A 88 12.26 13.13 22.42
C ARG A 88 12.78 11.73 22.76
N ARG A 89 13.75 11.67 23.67
CA ARG A 89 14.22 10.46 24.31
C ARG A 89 13.10 10.09 25.26
N TYR A 90 11.98 9.62 24.70
CA TYR A 90 11.07 8.82 25.50
C TYR A 90 11.90 7.64 26.03
N PRO A 91 11.76 7.28 27.32
CA PRO A 91 12.28 6.01 27.80
C PRO A 91 11.54 4.91 27.05
N TYR A 92 12.13 4.49 25.93
CA TYR A 92 11.52 3.58 24.99
C TYR A 92 12.03 2.19 25.33
N THR A 93 11.29 1.47 26.15
CA THR A 93 11.56 0.04 26.33
C THR A 93 11.29 -0.68 25.00
N PRO A 94 12.02 -1.75 24.68
CA PRO A 94 11.75 -2.54 23.48
C PRO A 94 10.29 -3.00 23.35
N GLU A 95 9.61 -3.25 24.47
CA GLU A 95 8.21 -3.69 24.49
C GLU A 95 7.26 -2.58 24.03
N ILE A 96 7.47 -1.34 24.50
CA ILE A 96 6.72 -0.19 24.00
C ILE A 96 6.98 -0.02 22.50
N ALA A 97 8.21 -0.32 22.06
CA ALA A 97 8.58 -0.27 20.66
C ALA A 97 7.81 -1.23 19.79
N GLU A 98 7.77 -2.48 20.24
CA GLU A 98 7.07 -3.56 19.58
C GLU A 98 5.58 -3.23 19.41
N VAL A 99 4.93 -2.78 20.49
CA VAL A 99 3.51 -2.41 20.47
C VAL A 99 3.27 -1.25 19.51
N ALA A 100 4.11 -0.21 19.53
CA ALA A 100 3.97 0.94 18.64
C ALA A 100 4.15 0.55 17.16
N ILE A 101 5.13 -0.30 16.86
CA ILE A 101 5.38 -0.82 15.50
C ILE A 101 4.20 -1.66 15.02
N TYR A 102 3.72 -2.58 15.86
CA TYR A 102 2.56 -3.41 15.56
C TYR A 102 1.31 -2.58 15.30
N ASN A 103 0.97 -1.65 16.20
CA ASN A 103 -0.21 -0.80 16.07
C ASN A 103 -0.17 0.03 14.78
N ARG A 104 1.00 0.54 14.41
CA ARG A 104 1.18 1.26 13.14
C ARG A 104 0.97 0.35 11.94
N ILE A 105 1.55 -0.85 11.94
CA ILE A 105 1.39 -1.82 10.84
C ILE A 105 -0.07 -2.24 10.72
N LYS A 106 -0.71 -2.57 11.84
CA LYS A 106 -2.14 -2.90 11.90
C LYS A 106 -2.99 -1.77 11.34
N TRP A 107 -2.72 -0.53 11.73
CA TRP A 107 -3.45 0.62 11.21
C TRP A 107 -3.28 0.77 9.69
N LEU A 108 -2.05 0.65 9.18
CA LEU A 108 -1.78 0.73 7.73
C LEU A 108 -2.48 -0.40 6.97
N ARG A 109 -2.47 -1.61 7.53
CA ARG A 109 -3.20 -2.74 6.97
C ARG A 109 -4.69 -2.43 6.86
N ASP A 110 -5.31 -2.11 7.99
CA ASP A 110 -6.76 -2.01 8.10
C ASP A 110 -7.34 -0.80 7.33
N ASN A 111 -6.54 0.27 7.12
CA ASN A 111 -7.01 1.52 6.51
C ASN A 111 -6.43 1.85 5.13
N LEU A 112 -5.45 1.08 4.64
CA LEU A 112 -4.77 1.39 3.38
C LEU A 112 -4.52 0.17 2.49
N TYR A 113 -3.95 -0.91 3.03
CA TYR A 113 -3.53 -2.06 2.23
C TYR A 113 -4.63 -3.11 2.06
N ASP A 114 -5.38 -3.49 3.10
CA ASP A 114 -6.47 -4.46 2.91
C ASP A 114 -7.66 -3.78 2.23
N ARG A 115 -7.96 -2.54 2.67
CA ARG A 115 -8.98 -1.67 2.07
C ARG A 115 -8.66 -0.21 2.37
N VAL A 116 -8.73 0.65 1.35
CA VAL A 116 -8.62 2.10 1.56
C VAL A 116 -9.86 2.61 2.28
N ASN A 117 -9.67 3.20 3.47
CA ASN A 117 -10.72 3.80 4.28
C ASN A 117 -10.95 5.27 3.89
N TYR A 118 -11.87 5.51 2.96
CA TYR A 118 -12.18 6.86 2.46
C TYR A 118 -12.85 7.76 3.51
N ASN A 119 -13.64 7.19 4.42
CA ASN A 119 -14.27 7.98 5.49
C ASN A 119 -13.20 8.60 6.40
N LEU A 120 -12.09 7.89 6.62
CA LEU A 120 -10.97 8.41 7.39
C LEU A 120 -10.17 9.47 6.60
N LEU A 121 -10.18 9.44 5.26
CA LEU A 121 -9.53 10.49 4.46
C LEU A 121 -10.28 11.84 4.54
N GLU A 122 -11.59 11.82 4.79
CA GLU A 122 -12.35 13.04 5.07
C GLU A 122 -11.88 13.73 6.36
N ASP A 123 -11.41 12.96 7.36
CA ASP A 123 -10.65 13.46 8.51
C ASP A 123 -9.14 13.25 8.26
N PHE A 124 -8.58 14.03 7.34
CA PHE A 124 -7.19 13.89 6.93
C PHE A 124 -6.19 14.04 8.11
N THR A 125 -6.55 14.84 9.13
CA THR A 125 -5.74 14.99 10.34
C THR A 125 -5.70 13.70 11.15
N GLY A 126 -6.86 13.06 11.38
CA GLY A 126 -6.93 11.73 11.99
C GLY A 126 -6.23 10.66 11.16
N TRP A 127 -6.30 10.74 9.83
CA TRP A 127 -5.55 9.85 8.93
C TRP A 127 -4.03 10.02 9.08
N LEU A 128 -3.54 11.26 9.17
CA LEU A 128 -2.13 11.55 9.42
C LEU A 128 -1.66 11.04 10.77
N ASP A 129 -2.49 11.15 11.81
CA ASP A 129 -2.15 10.62 13.13
C ASP A 129 -1.96 9.10 13.11
N GLY A 130 -2.91 8.39 12.51
CA GLY A 130 -2.86 6.94 12.40
C GLY A 130 -1.63 6.41 11.64
N CYS A 131 -1.14 7.15 10.63
CA CYS A 131 0.11 6.79 9.96
C CYS A 131 1.39 7.29 10.67
N GLY A 132 1.26 7.93 11.84
CA GLY A 132 2.35 8.46 12.67
C GLY A 132 2.98 9.73 12.11
N MET A 133 2.18 10.59 11.50
CA MET A 133 2.59 11.80 10.78
C MET A 133 1.80 13.06 11.17
N LEU A 134 1.14 13.05 12.32
CA LEU A 134 0.34 14.17 12.84
C LEU A 134 1.09 15.52 12.82
N ARG A 135 2.41 15.51 13.00
CA ARG A 135 3.26 16.72 12.96
C ARG A 135 3.18 17.52 11.65
N TYR A 136 2.67 16.92 10.56
CA TYR A 136 2.48 17.58 9.28
C TYR A 136 1.04 18.06 9.04
N SER A 137 0.12 17.90 10.00
CA SER A 137 -1.29 18.31 9.85
C SER A 137 -1.45 19.77 9.39
N ALA A 138 -0.75 20.71 10.05
CA ALA A 138 -0.80 22.14 9.71
C ALA A 138 -0.32 22.46 8.27
N VAL A 139 0.49 21.59 7.65
CA VAL A 139 0.95 21.76 6.26
C VAL A 139 -0.20 21.58 5.26
N PHE A 140 -1.24 20.85 5.65
CA PHE A 140 -2.37 20.50 4.79
C PHE A 140 -3.66 21.21 5.18
N GLU A 141 -3.59 22.20 6.09
CA GLU A 141 -4.76 22.93 6.54
C GLU A 141 -5.45 23.64 5.37
N GLY A 142 -6.77 23.45 5.26
CA GLY A 142 -7.58 24.01 4.16
C GLY A 142 -7.47 23.27 2.83
N MET A 143 -6.65 22.21 2.72
CA MET A 143 -6.60 21.38 1.51
C MET A 143 -7.59 20.22 1.58
N SER A 144 -8.24 19.91 0.45
CA SER A 144 -9.03 18.68 0.31
C SER A 144 -8.10 17.46 0.21
N TRP A 145 -8.47 16.32 0.78
CA TRP A 145 -7.64 15.11 0.68
C TRP A 145 -7.42 14.68 -0.78
N GLN A 146 -8.40 14.95 -1.66
CA GLN A 146 -8.35 14.69 -3.08
C GLN A 146 -7.22 15.48 -3.77
N ASP A 147 -6.96 16.71 -3.33
CA ASP A 147 -5.85 17.51 -3.84
C ASP A 147 -4.53 17.11 -3.18
N ILE A 148 -4.55 16.77 -1.89
CA ILE A 148 -3.36 16.31 -1.18
C ILE A 148 -2.77 15.05 -1.82
N ILE A 149 -3.60 14.05 -2.15
CA ILE A 149 -3.09 12.81 -2.75
C ILE A 149 -2.47 13.05 -4.13
N LYS A 150 -2.82 14.14 -4.83
CA LYS A 150 -2.26 14.47 -6.15
C LYS A 150 -0.80 14.88 -6.05
N LEU A 151 -0.38 15.47 -4.93
CA LEU A 151 0.96 16.00 -4.72
C LEU A 151 2.06 14.95 -4.97
N SER A 152 3.09 15.39 -5.68
CA SER A 152 4.35 14.70 -5.87
C SER A 152 5.22 14.81 -4.61
N ARG A 153 6.28 13.99 -4.56
CA ARG A 153 7.27 14.07 -3.48
C ARG A 153 7.93 15.45 -3.41
N HIS A 154 8.21 16.06 -4.56
CA HIS A 154 8.83 17.37 -4.61
C HIS A 154 7.88 18.46 -4.08
N GLU A 155 6.61 18.43 -4.49
CA GLU A 155 5.60 19.35 -3.99
C GLU A 155 5.38 19.19 -2.47
N LEU A 156 5.35 17.96 -1.95
CA LEU A 156 5.30 17.71 -0.50
C LEU A 156 6.43 18.40 0.26
N MET A 157 7.65 18.35 -0.28
CA MET A 157 8.80 19.02 0.32
C MET A 157 8.66 20.55 0.25
N LEU A 158 8.16 21.09 -0.87
CA LEU A 158 7.94 22.52 -1.06
C LEU A 158 6.92 23.10 -0.07
N ILE A 159 5.83 22.38 0.21
CA ILE A 159 4.78 22.85 1.12
C ILE A 159 5.14 22.67 2.61
N GLY A 160 6.21 21.94 2.93
CA GLY A 160 6.75 21.90 4.30
C GLY A 160 7.02 20.50 4.88
N VAL A 161 6.82 19.42 4.12
CA VAL A 161 7.23 18.07 4.54
C VAL A 161 8.74 17.90 4.31
N LYS A 162 9.54 18.55 5.18
CA LYS A 162 11.01 18.68 5.02
C LYS A 162 11.78 17.35 5.12
N ASP A 163 11.22 16.36 5.81
CA ASP A 163 11.86 15.06 5.96
C ASP A 163 11.61 14.19 4.73
N ILE A 164 12.69 13.81 4.05
CA ILE A 164 12.63 13.05 2.79
C ILE A 164 11.94 11.69 2.97
N GLU A 165 12.15 11.03 4.10
CA GLU A 165 11.55 9.73 4.40
C GLU A 165 10.04 9.86 4.63
N SER A 166 9.61 10.91 5.33
CA SER A 166 8.18 11.23 5.51
C SER A 166 7.51 11.57 4.17
N ALA A 167 8.14 12.42 3.35
CA ALA A 167 7.61 12.77 2.02
C ALA A 167 7.53 11.54 1.11
N TRP A 168 8.53 10.65 1.16
CA TRP A 168 8.50 9.38 0.43
C TRP A 168 7.36 8.48 0.92
N ARG A 169 7.22 8.30 2.25
CA ARG A 169 6.17 7.45 2.83
C ARG A 169 4.76 7.97 2.53
N LEU A 170 4.52 9.28 2.60
CA LEU A 170 3.25 9.89 2.16
C LEU A 170 3.01 9.63 0.67
N GLY A 171 4.02 9.87 -0.16
CA GLY A 171 3.93 9.64 -1.60
C GLY A 171 3.61 8.17 -1.95
N SER A 172 4.09 7.21 -1.18
CA SER A 172 3.72 5.79 -1.31
C SER A 172 2.27 5.53 -0.88
N CYS A 173 1.80 6.13 0.21
CA CYS A 173 0.42 5.98 0.65
C CYS A 173 -0.57 6.60 -0.35
N PHE A 174 -0.26 7.79 -0.87
CA PHE A 174 -1.07 8.46 -1.88
C PHE A 174 -1.12 7.66 -3.18
N TRP A 175 -0.02 7.01 -3.55
CA TRP A 175 0.00 6.12 -4.71
C TRP A 175 -0.96 4.93 -4.54
N ILE A 176 -1.01 4.33 -3.35
CA ILE A 176 -1.94 3.25 -3.03
C ILE A 176 -3.40 3.72 -3.16
N ILE A 177 -3.72 4.90 -2.62
CA ILE A 177 -5.06 5.50 -2.72
C ILE A 177 -5.44 5.75 -4.18
N LYS A 178 -4.52 6.32 -4.97
CA LYS A 178 -4.72 6.55 -6.41
C LYS A 178 -4.98 5.24 -7.17
N CYS A 179 -4.25 4.17 -6.85
CA CYS A 179 -4.45 2.86 -7.46
C CYS A 179 -5.84 2.30 -7.14
N ASP A 180 -6.29 2.38 -5.88
CA ASP A 180 -7.63 1.92 -5.47
C ASP A 180 -8.76 2.72 -6.16
N LEU A 181 -8.60 4.05 -6.26
CA LEU A 181 -9.52 4.92 -7.02
C LEU A 181 -9.57 4.54 -8.50
N ALA A 182 -8.42 4.38 -9.15
CA ALA A 182 -8.35 3.99 -10.56
C ALA A 182 -9.00 2.62 -10.81
N MET A 183 -8.79 1.64 -9.92
CA MET A 183 -9.45 0.33 -10.00
C MET A 183 -10.98 0.44 -9.92
N LYS A 184 -11.51 1.27 -9.01
CA LYS A 184 -12.95 1.51 -8.89
C LYS A 184 -13.55 2.20 -10.10
N GLU A 185 -12.78 3.08 -10.73
CA GLU A 185 -13.17 3.78 -11.96
C GLU A 185 -12.94 2.95 -13.24
N GLY A 186 -12.35 1.75 -13.12
CA GLY A 186 -11.97 0.92 -14.28
C GLY A 186 -10.85 1.54 -15.13
N LYS A 187 -10.05 2.45 -14.56
CA LYS A 187 -8.95 3.15 -15.25
C LYS A 187 -7.62 2.48 -14.94
N LYS A 188 -6.68 2.60 -15.88
CA LYS A 188 -5.28 2.25 -15.66
C LYS A 188 -4.45 3.50 -15.41
N LEU A 189 -3.49 3.42 -14.51
CA LEU A 189 -2.52 4.48 -14.21
C LEU A 189 -1.21 4.25 -14.98
N PRO A 190 -0.48 5.32 -15.33
CA PRO A 190 0.86 5.16 -15.90
C PRO A 190 1.81 4.54 -14.88
N TYR A 191 2.75 3.72 -15.34
CA TYR A 191 3.82 3.23 -14.49
C TYR A 191 4.67 4.39 -13.97
N ARG A 192 4.67 4.57 -12.66
CA ARG A 192 5.37 5.67 -12.01
C ARG A 192 6.88 5.45 -11.90
N GLY A 193 7.37 4.26 -12.23
CA GLY A 193 8.73 3.87 -11.88
C GLY A 193 8.90 3.73 -10.37
N GLY A 194 9.75 2.80 -9.97
CA GLY A 194 10.03 2.55 -8.56
C GLY A 194 10.30 1.08 -8.36
N LYS A 195 11.57 0.75 -8.10
CA LYS A 195 11.89 -0.57 -7.58
C LYS A 195 11.25 -0.65 -6.21
N ASP A 196 10.40 -1.66 -6.00
CA ASP A 196 10.05 -2.05 -4.64
C ASP A 196 11.37 -2.30 -3.92
N ARG A 197 11.60 -1.54 -2.84
CA ARG A 197 12.87 -1.64 -2.11
C ARG A 197 12.99 -2.97 -1.39
N VAL A 198 11.87 -3.68 -1.22
CA VAL A 198 11.89 -5.00 -0.61
C VAL A 198 11.97 -6.06 -1.70
N ASN A 199 13.19 -6.57 -1.89
CA ASN A 199 13.41 -7.74 -2.71
C ASN A 199 13.04 -8.98 -1.89
N ILE A 200 11.76 -9.36 -1.95
CA ILE A 200 11.25 -10.54 -1.27
C ILE A 200 11.11 -11.64 -2.30
N ASP A 201 11.82 -12.74 -2.07
CA ASP A 201 11.64 -13.95 -2.83
C ASP A 201 10.40 -14.71 -2.33
N LEU A 202 9.27 -14.47 -3.00
CA LEU A 202 8.00 -15.14 -2.70
C LEU A 202 8.05 -16.64 -3.01
N LYS A 203 8.96 -17.08 -3.88
CA LYS A 203 9.11 -18.50 -4.22
C LYS A 203 9.72 -19.26 -3.05
N SER A 204 10.84 -18.76 -2.52
CA SER A 204 11.46 -19.32 -1.31
C SER A 204 10.48 -19.31 -0.12
N LEU A 205 9.66 -18.27 0.02
CA LEU A 205 8.64 -18.20 1.07
C LEU A 205 7.60 -19.34 0.99
N GLU A 206 7.20 -19.73 -0.22
CA GLU A 206 6.19 -20.77 -0.44
C GLU A 206 6.78 -22.19 -0.39
N GLU A 207 7.98 -22.39 -0.94
CA GLU A 207 8.61 -23.71 -1.07
C GLU A 207 9.40 -24.12 0.19
N ASP A 208 10.15 -23.18 0.79
CA ASP A 208 11.07 -23.46 1.90
C ASP A 208 11.13 -22.26 2.87
N PHE A 209 10.14 -22.17 3.76
CA PHE A 209 10.07 -21.12 4.78
C PHE A 209 11.33 -21.05 5.69
N PRO A 210 11.92 -22.17 6.15
CA PRO A 210 13.22 -22.15 6.82
C PRO A 210 14.33 -21.47 6.00
N ALA A 211 14.47 -21.78 4.71
CA ALA A 211 15.45 -21.11 3.85
C ALA A 211 15.14 -19.61 3.68
N TYR A 212 13.86 -19.24 3.62
CA TYR A 212 13.45 -17.83 3.62
C TYR A 212 13.90 -17.10 4.91
N LEU A 213 13.70 -17.69 6.09
CA LEU A 213 14.15 -17.10 7.36
C LEU A 213 15.67 -16.87 7.42
N LYS A 214 16.44 -17.76 6.79
CA LYS A 214 17.90 -17.63 6.68
C LYS A 214 18.34 -16.38 5.94
N THR A 215 17.53 -15.85 5.01
CA THR A 215 17.87 -14.63 4.25
C THR A 215 17.97 -13.38 5.12
N PHE A 216 17.45 -13.42 6.35
CA PHE A 216 17.52 -12.34 7.32
C PHE A 216 17.90 -12.82 8.73
N ASP A 217 18.70 -13.89 8.85
CA ASP A 217 19.28 -14.42 10.09
C ASP A 217 18.24 -14.76 11.17
N MET A 218 17.21 -15.52 10.78
CA MET A 218 16.10 -15.94 11.65
C MET A 218 15.79 -17.44 11.56
N GLU A 219 16.66 -18.24 10.94
CA GLU A 219 16.46 -19.67 10.71
C GLU A 219 16.30 -20.47 12.01
N GLN A 220 16.86 -19.99 13.13
CA GLN A 220 16.72 -20.62 14.45
C GLN A 220 15.26 -20.71 14.91
N TYR A 221 14.38 -19.85 14.38
CA TYR A 221 12.95 -19.87 14.69
C TYR A 221 12.13 -20.76 13.77
N ALA A 222 12.72 -21.35 12.73
CA ALA A 222 12.01 -22.24 11.81
C ALA A 222 11.23 -23.38 12.51
N PRO A 223 11.76 -24.06 13.55
CA PRO A 223 11.01 -25.10 14.26
C PRO A 223 9.69 -24.61 14.88
N ALA A 224 9.62 -23.34 15.31
CA ALA A 224 8.41 -22.75 15.89
C ALA A 224 7.26 -22.58 14.89
N PHE A 225 7.56 -22.69 13.59
CA PHE A 225 6.62 -22.50 12.49
C PHE A 225 6.27 -23.78 11.72
N LYS A 226 6.82 -24.94 12.11
CA LYS A 226 6.75 -26.20 11.36
C LYS A 226 5.33 -26.61 10.95
N ASP A 227 4.36 -26.40 11.84
CA ASP A 227 2.97 -26.84 11.64
C ASP A 227 2.05 -25.71 11.16
N LYS A 228 2.61 -24.64 10.61
CA LYS A 228 1.88 -23.43 10.22
C LYS A 228 2.05 -23.11 8.75
N ASN A 229 0.98 -22.61 8.13
CA ASN A 229 1.07 -22.12 6.76
C ASN A 229 1.76 -20.75 6.74
N TRP A 230 2.64 -20.48 5.77
CA TRP A 230 3.32 -19.17 5.66
C TRP A 230 2.34 -17.99 5.61
N ARG A 231 1.15 -18.18 5.03
CA ARG A 231 0.09 -17.16 5.01
C ARG A 231 -0.44 -16.83 6.40
N GLU A 232 -0.58 -17.84 7.25
CA GLU A 232 -0.95 -17.64 8.67
C GLU A 232 0.19 -16.96 9.42
N ILE A 233 1.45 -17.31 9.12
CA ILE A 233 2.63 -16.77 9.78
C ILE A 233 2.74 -15.25 9.55
N ILE A 234 2.55 -14.78 8.31
CA ILE A 234 2.64 -13.34 8.01
C ILE A 234 1.51 -12.49 8.61
N ASP A 235 0.45 -13.13 9.11
CA ASP A 235 -0.66 -12.50 9.81
C ASP A 235 -0.49 -12.44 11.34
N MET A 236 0.55 -13.08 11.87
CA MET A 236 0.83 -13.12 13.30
C MET A 236 1.21 -11.77 13.89
N ASP A 237 0.75 -11.53 15.11
CA ASP A 237 1.19 -10.41 15.92
C ASP A 237 2.33 -10.78 16.88
N TYR A 238 2.80 -9.80 17.65
CA TYR A 238 3.88 -10.04 18.61
C TYR A 238 3.48 -10.97 19.76
N LYS A 239 2.19 -11.08 20.10
CA LYS A 239 1.68 -11.98 21.13
C LYS A 239 1.69 -13.41 20.62
N ASP A 240 1.29 -13.61 19.36
CA ASP A 240 1.37 -14.91 18.69
C ASP A 240 2.82 -15.41 18.65
N LEU A 241 3.76 -14.55 18.23
CA LEU A 241 5.18 -14.89 18.20
C LEU A 241 5.75 -15.19 19.60
N LYS A 242 5.32 -14.44 20.61
CA LYS A 242 5.69 -14.72 22.00
C LYS A 242 5.14 -16.07 22.48
N ALA A 243 3.90 -16.41 22.12
CA ALA A 243 3.29 -17.71 22.43
C ALA A 243 4.00 -18.88 21.75
N LEU A 244 4.65 -18.63 20.60
CA LEU A 244 5.54 -19.60 19.93
C LEU A 244 6.94 -19.71 20.56
N GLY A 245 7.20 -19.04 21.68
CA GLY A 245 8.47 -19.11 22.41
C GLY A 245 9.53 -18.11 21.94
N ILE A 246 9.19 -17.19 21.04
CA ILE A 246 10.12 -16.15 20.57
C ILE A 246 10.15 -15.01 21.60
N ASN A 247 10.98 -15.18 22.63
CA ASN A 247 11.01 -14.29 23.80
C ASN A 247 11.74 -12.96 23.55
N SER A 248 12.70 -12.92 22.62
CA SER A 248 13.44 -11.71 22.25
C SER A 248 12.53 -10.70 21.55
N VAL A 249 12.33 -9.53 22.18
CA VAL A 249 11.52 -8.45 21.62
C VAL A 249 12.09 -7.94 20.29
N ASN A 250 13.42 -7.86 20.18
CA ASN A 250 14.08 -7.41 18.96
C ASN A 250 13.82 -8.37 17.78
N ASP A 251 13.81 -9.68 18.06
CA ASP A 251 13.58 -10.68 17.02
C ASP A 251 12.12 -10.69 16.56
N ARG A 252 11.17 -10.56 17.50
CA ARG A 252 9.75 -10.37 17.16
C ARG A 252 9.52 -9.11 16.32
N ILE A 253 10.13 -7.98 16.68
CA ILE A 253 10.09 -6.75 15.87
C ILE A 253 10.65 -7.00 14.46
N LYS A 254 11.78 -7.70 14.35
CA LYS A 254 12.42 -8.00 13.06
C LYS A 254 11.55 -8.93 12.20
N LEU A 255 10.90 -9.93 12.79
CA LEU A 255 9.92 -10.80 12.12
C LEU A 255 8.70 -10.00 11.65
N ILE A 256 8.05 -9.23 12.52
CA ILE A 256 6.86 -8.42 12.19
C ILE A 256 7.16 -7.44 11.04
N LYS A 257 8.33 -6.80 11.03
CA LYS A 257 8.74 -5.91 9.93
C LYS A 257 8.90 -6.67 8.61
N ASN A 258 9.47 -7.87 8.62
CA ASN A 258 9.61 -8.70 7.43
C ASN A 258 8.26 -9.22 6.94
N PHE A 259 7.40 -9.71 7.83
CA PHE A 259 6.04 -10.14 7.49
C PHE A 259 5.23 -9.01 6.87
N TRP A 260 5.33 -7.80 7.43
CA TRP A 260 4.71 -6.62 6.84
C TRP A 260 5.26 -6.32 5.44
N ALA A 261 6.56 -6.50 5.23
CA ALA A 261 7.16 -6.31 3.93
C ALA A 261 6.61 -7.31 2.89
N ILE A 262 6.45 -8.59 3.26
CA ILE A 262 5.82 -9.62 2.41
C ILE A 262 4.42 -9.18 2.02
N ARG A 263 3.61 -8.74 2.99
CA ARG A 263 2.24 -8.29 2.73
C ARG A 263 2.18 -7.11 1.76
N ARG A 264 3.08 -6.13 1.92
CA ARG A 264 3.17 -5.01 0.97
C ARG A 264 3.50 -5.52 -0.44
N LYS A 265 4.43 -6.47 -0.56
CA LYS A 265 4.78 -7.06 -1.86
C LYS A 265 3.60 -7.77 -2.50
N LEU A 266 2.85 -8.57 -1.73
CA LEU A 266 1.65 -9.25 -2.20
C LEU A 266 0.58 -8.23 -2.66
N TYR A 267 0.35 -7.18 -1.88
CA TYR A 267 -0.54 -6.09 -2.26
C TYR A 267 -0.12 -5.45 -3.60
N HIS A 268 1.17 -5.17 -3.76
CA HIS A 268 1.71 -4.60 -5.00
C HIS A 268 1.43 -5.49 -6.21
N ILE A 269 1.65 -6.81 -6.09
CA ILE A 269 1.38 -7.76 -7.17
C ILE A 269 -0.13 -7.85 -7.46
N GLU A 270 -0.95 -8.02 -6.43
CA GLU A 270 -2.37 -8.32 -6.61
C GLU A 270 -3.20 -7.14 -7.13
N ARG A 271 -2.82 -5.91 -6.78
CA ARG A 271 -3.59 -4.69 -7.09
C ARG A 271 -2.85 -3.77 -8.04
N ILE A 272 -1.60 -3.44 -7.73
CA ILE A 272 -0.88 -2.40 -8.48
C ILE A 272 -0.52 -2.89 -9.89
N GLU A 273 -0.06 -4.13 -10.05
CA GLU A 273 0.23 -4.66 -11.38
C GLU A 273 -1.01 -4.77 -12.28
N LYS A 274 -2.21 -4.91 -11.68
CA LYS A 274 -3.47 -4.93 -12.43
C LYS A 274 -3.94 -3.54 -12.86
N CYS A 275 -3.66 -2.52 -12.05
CA CYS A 275 -4.12 -1.16 -12.30
C CYS A 275 -3.09 -0.26 -13.00
N VAL A 276 -1.84 -0.71 -13.13
CA VAL A 276 -0.76 0.07 -13.73
C VAL A 276 -0.42 -0.46 -15.12
N MET A 277 -0.33 0.44 -16.10
CA MET A 277 0.21 0.12 -17.43
C MET A 277 1.68 -0.19 -17.26
N GLN A 278 2.06 -1.47 -17.33
CA GLN A 278 3.47 -1.84 -17.41
C GLN A 278 4.05 -1.17 -18.66
N PRO A 279 5.24 -0.52 -18.56
CA PRO A 279 5.93 -0.13 -19.77
C PRO A 279 6.08 -1.41 -20.61
N ASP A 280 5.82 -1.33 -21.91
CA ASP A 280 6.15 -2.42 -22.81
C ASP A 280 7.58 -2.82 -22.43
N LYS A 281 7.74 -4.08 -22.00
CA LYS A 281 9.09 -4.61 -21.80
C LYS A 281 9.69 -4.43 -23.18
N ILE A 282 10.55 -3.42 -23.34
CA ILE A 282 11.40 -3.31 -24.51
C ILE A 282 12.13 -4.63 -24.46
N GLU A 283 11.64 -5.61 -25.20
CA GLU A 283 12.29 -6.87 -25.39
C GLU A 283 13.61 -6.43 -25.98
N ASN A 284 14.66 -6.42 -25.15
CA ASN A 284 16.02 -6.38 -25.62
C ASN A 284 16.26 -7.72 -26.31
N SER A 285 15.52 -7.97 -27.39
CA SER A 285 15.68 -9.06 -28.30
C SER A 285 16.91 -8.74 -29.14
N ASN A 286 18.02 -9.32 -28.76
CA ASN A 286 18.93 -9.98 -29.70
C ASN A 286 19.55 -9.14 -30.85
N ASP A 287 20.01 -7.92 -30.61
CA ASP A 287 20.94 -7.25 -31.56
C ASP A 287 22.43 -7.37 -31.16
N SER A 288 22.76 -8.15 -30.12
CA SER A 288 24.15 -8.41 -29.74
C SER A 288 24.82 -9.59 -30.48
N GLU A 289 24.21 -10.17 -31.52
CA GLU A 289 24.72 -11.37 -32.22
C GLU A 289 25.39 -11.12 -33.59
N LYS A 290 25.89 -9.90 -33.88
CA LYS A 290 26.50 -9.59 -35.20
C LYS A 290 27.84 -8.82 -35.19
N ILE A 291 28.72 -8.98 -34.19
CA ILE A 291 30.07 -8.36 -34.23
C ILE A 291 31.23 -9.36 -34.05
N SER A 292 31.04 -10.65 -34.37
CA SER A 292 32.15 -11.61 -34.33
C SER A 292 32.22 -12.56 -35.52
N ASN A 293 32.23 -12.03 -36.75
CA ASN A 293 32.70 -12.77 -37.93
C ASN A 293 33.15 -11.80 -39.04
N THR A 294 34.31 -11.16 -38.84
CA THR A 294 35.14 -10.64 -39.95
C THR A 294 36.58 -10.52 -39.47
N ARG A 295 37.31 -11.64 -39.50
CA ARG A 295 38.77 -11.67 -39.57
C ARG A 295 39.20 -12.94 -40.26
#